data_AF-A0A835NHW7-F1
#
_entry.id   AF-A0A835NHW7-F1
#
_cell.length_a   1.000
_cell.length_b   1.000
_cell.length_c   1.000
_cell.angle_alpha   90.00
_cell.angle_beta   90.00
_cell.angle_gamma   90.00
#
_symmetry.space_group_name_H-M   'P 1'
#
loop_
_entity.id
_entity.type
_entity.pdbx_description
1 polymer ?
#
loop_
_entity_poly.entity_id
_entity_poly.type
_entity_poly.pdbx_seq_one_letter_code
_entity_poly.pdbx_strand_id
1 'polypeptide(L)'
;FSVKTLLEKYTADPIDDSSEEFVNFAAILEQILSHRFKGEGGPQDCPCPQPRVPWWMGTPTPAAGACPALPVVAAGPVSWFSSDGQRGFWDYIRLACSKVPNNCVSSIENMENISTSRAKGRAWIRVALMEKRMSEYISTALRDTRTTRRFYDDGAIMLREESTVLTGMLIGLSAIDFSFCLKGEVMDGKTPVVIDYTPYLKFTQSYDYLSEEEERGSVESSTSEDSSPEHPYLPLVTDEDSWYNKWRKMEQKFRIVYAQKGYLEELVRLRESQLKDLEAENKRLKLRLEEVMVQNQLEKRELEGVILELQEQL
;
A
#
# COMPACT_ATOMS: atom_id res chain seq x y z
N PHE A 1 8.52 -5.13 -5.88
CA PHE A 1 9.60 -5.12 -4.88
C PHE A 1 9.23 -5.79 -3.58
N SER A 2 8.20 -5.35 -2.85
CA SER A 2 7.80 -5.99 -1.57
C SER A 2 7.63 -7.52 -1.64
N VAL A 3 6.93 -8.02 -2.67
CA VAL A 3 6.82 -9.47 -2.93
C VAL A 3 8.17 -10.14 -3.15
N LYS A 4 9.09 -9.46 -3.86
CA LYS A 4 10.45 -9.98 -4.11
C LYS A 4 11.23 -10.09 -2.80
N THR A 5 11.14 -9.09 -1.94
CA THR A 5 11.79 -9.10 -0.62
C THR A 5 11.25 -10.23 0.26
N LEU A 6 9.94 -10.51 0.22
CA LEU A 6 9.36 -11.68 0.90
C LEU A 6 9.90 -13.00 0.35
N LEU A 7 10.02 -13.13 -0.97
CA LEU A 7 10.58 -14.31 -1.62
C LEU A 7 12.07 -14.51 -1.30
N GLU A 8 12.85 -13.43 -1.24
CA GLU A 8 14.27 -13.45 -0.88
C GLU A 8 14.50 -13.83 0.59
N LYS A 9 13.60 -13.43 1.49
CA LYS A 9 13.68 -13.78 2.92
C LYS A 9 13.29 -15.23 3.21
N TYR A 10 12.44 -15.82 2.38
CA TYR A 10 12.00 -17.20 2.56
C TYR A 10 13.17 -18.16 2.37
N THR A 11 13.75 -18.63 3.48
CA THR A 11 14.98 -19.43 3.49
C THR A 11 14.80 -20.82 4.10
N ALA A 12 13.79 -21.04 4.95
CA ALA A 12 13.32 -22.37 5.40
C ALA A 12 12.14 -22.26 6.37
N ASP A 13 12.11 -21.22 7.21
CA ASP A 13 11.10 -21.05 8.25
C ASP A 13 9.87 -20.27 7.74
N PRO A 14 8.66 -20.57 8.26
CA PRO A 14 7.47 -19.81 7.96
C PRO A 14 7.60 -18.33 8.37
N ILE A 15 7.09 -17.42 7.54
CA ILE A 15 7.05 -15.99 7.86
C ILE A 15 5.91 -15.73 8.86
N ASP A 16 6.22 -15.08 9.98
CA ASP A 16 5.27 -14.74 11.04
C ASP A 16 4.91 -13.24 11.10
N ASP A 17 4.06 -12.87 12.06
CA ASP A 17 3.60 -11.49 12.27
C ASP A 17 4.69 -10.51 12.72
N SER A 18 5.87 -10.98 13.14
CA SER A 18 6.99 -10.14 13.59
C SER A 18 7.88 -9.67 12.44
N SER A 19 7.74 -10.28 11.26
CA SER A 19 8.56 -9.99 10.08
C SER A 19 8.27 -8.59 9.51
N GLU A 20 9.26 -7.70 9.54
CA GLU A 20 9.15 -6.33 9.00
C GLU A 20 8.76 -6.30 7.51
N GLU A 21 9.27 -7.25 6.73
CA GLU A 21 8.95 -7.42 5.32
C GLU A 21 7.48 -7.76 5.11
N PHE A 22 6.91 -8.60 6.00
CA PHE A 22 5.49 -8.91 5.97
C PHE A 22 4.66 -7.70 6.39
N VAL A 23 5.03 -7.02 7.47
CA VAL A 23 4.33 -5.80 7.94
C VAL A 23 4.27 -4.77 6.83
N ASN A 24 5.39 -4.53 6.13
CA ASN A 24 5.46 -3.60 5.02
C ASN A 24 4.65 -4.08 3.80
N PHE A 25 4.72 -5.36 3.46
CA PHE A 25 3.89 -5.96 2.40
C PHE A 25 2.40 -5.81 2.68
N ALA A 26 1.95 -6.14 3.89
CA ALA A 26 0.55 -6.05 4.29
C ALA A 26 0.06 -4.60 4.22
N ALA A 27 0.89 -3.62 4.64
CA ALA A 27 0.59 -2.20 4.53
C ALA A 27 0.44 -1.74 3.06
N ILE A 28 1.35 -2.16 2.18
CA ILE A 28 1.29 -1.86 0.75
C ILE A 28 0.02 -2.46 0.13
N LEU A 29 -0.29 -3.72 0.44
CA LEU A 29 -1.47 -4.39 -0.08
C LEU A 29 -2.76 -3.71 0.41
N GLU A 30 -2.85 -3.37 1.70
CA GLU A 30 -3.96 -2.62 2.27
C GLU A 30 -4.15 -1.27 1.58
N GLN A 31 -3.05 -0.53 1.32
CA GLN A 31 -3.10 0.75 0.62
C GLN A 31 -3.56 0.62 -0.83
N ILE A 32 -3.10 -0.42 -1.55
CA ILE A 32 -3.56 -0.70 -2.92
C ILE A 32 -5.05 -1.02 -2.94
N LEU A 33 -5.51 -1.89 -2.04
CA LEU A 33 -6.92 -2.28 -1.93
C LEU A 33 -7.81 -1.12 -1.47
N SER A 34 -7.26 -0.13 -0.78
CA SER A 34 -7.99 1.06 -0.32
C SER A 34 -7.82 2.26 -1.26
N HIS A 35 -7.03 2.15 -2.32
CA HIS A 35 -6.73 3.27 -3.21
C HIS A 35 -7.97 3.71 -3.99
N ARG A 36 -8.42 4.95 -3.75
CA ARG A 36 -9.63 5.54 -4.36
C ARG A 36 -10.89 4.71 -4.12
N PHE A 37 -11.05 4.22 -2.90
CA PHE A 37 -12.27 3.57 -2.45
C PHE A 37 -13.38 4.63 -2.28
N LYS A 38 -14.58 4.34 -2.80
CA LYS A 38 -15.77 5.19 -2.64
C LYS A 38 -16.23 5.13 -1.19
N GLY A 39 -15.86 6.14 -0.39
CA GLY A 39 -16.41 6.34 0.96
C GLY A 39 -17.92 6.55 0.92
N GLU A 40 -18.60 6.35 2.07
CA GLU A 40 -20.07 6.47 2.18
C GLU A 40 -20.59 7.82 1.67
N GLY A 41 -21.04 7.85 0.42
CA GLY A 41 -21.61 9.02 -0.23
C GLY A 41 -22.21 8.75 -1.62
N GLY A 42 -22.17 7.51 -2.11
CA GLY A 42 -22.89 7.12 -3.32
C GLY A 42 -24.32 6.67 -2.98
N PRO A 43 -25.36 7.08 -3.72
CA PRO A 43 -26.70 6.57 -3.52
C PRO A 43 -26.66 5.04 -3.63
N GLN A 44 -27.26 4.37 -2.66
CA GLN A 44 -27.44 2.92 -2.70
C GLN A 44 -28.30 2.58 -3.92
N ASP A 45 -27.66 2.25 -5.05
CA ASP A 45 -28.33 1.59 -6.15
C ASP A 45 -28.64 0.16 -5.72
N CYS A 46 -29.77 0.02 -5.03
CA CYS A 46 -30.46 -1.24 -4.82
C CYS A 46 -30.60 -1.95 -6.16
N PRO A 47 -30.26 -3.25 -6.28
CA PRO A 47 -30.46 -3.99 -7.50
C PRO A 47 -31.93 -4.39 -7.63
N CYS A 48 -32.81 -3.42 -7.91
CA CYS A 48 -34.12 -3.75 -8.43
C CYS A 48 -33.96 -4.11 -9.92
N PRO A 49 -34.32 -5.31 -10.37
CA PRO A 49 -34.36 -5.61 -11.80
C PRO A 49 -35.47 -4.77 -12.43
N GLN A 50 -35.12 -3.65 -13.08
CA GLN A 50 -36.11 -2.91 -13.85
C GLN A 50 -36.43 -3.70 -15.14
N PRO A 51 -37.72 -3.93 -15.45
CA PRO A 51 -38.09 -4.47 -16.76
C PRO A 51 -37.78 -3.42 -17.83
N ARG A 52 -37.00 -3.81 -18.84
CA ARG A 52 -36.75 -2.98 -20.03
C ARG A 52 -38.05 -2.86 -20.82
N VAL A 53 -38.72 -1.71 -20.74
CA VAL A 53 -39.67 -1.28 -21.77
C VAL A 53 -38.94 -0.40 -22.79
N PRO A 54 -38.98 -0.74 -24.09
CA PRO A 54 -38.34 0.08 -25.13
C PRO A 54 -39.12 1.37 -25.40
N TRP A 55 -38.39 2.41 -25.77
CA TRP A 55 -38.75 3.84 -25.73
C TRP A 55 -39.85 4.29 -26.72
N TRP A 56 -40.51 3.36 -27.40
CA TRP A 56 -41.50 3.65 -28.45
C TRP A 56 -42.95 3.41 -28.02
N MET A 57 -43.21 2.87 -26.83
CA MET A 57 -44.57 2.88 -26.28
C MET A 57 -44.82 4.23 -25.58
N GLY A 58 -45.66 5.04 -26.23
CA GLY A 58 -46.07 6.36 -25.78
C GLY A 58 -46.69 6.37 -24.38
N THR A 59 -46.58 7.54 -23.76
CA THR A 59 -47.15 7.88 -22.45
C THR A 59 -48.66 7.66 -22.38
N PRO A 60 -49.16 7.19 -21.24
CA PRO A 60 -50.42 7.69 -20.71
C PRO A 60 -50.23 8.33 -19.33
N THR A 61 -50.86 9.49 -19.16
CA THR A 61 -51.02 10.28 -17.93
C THR A 61 -51.85 9.54 -16.85
N PRO A 62 -51.90 10.05 -15.61
CA PRO A 62 -51.80 9.24 -14.39
C PRO A 62 -53.16 8.73 -13.89
N ALA A 63 -53.17 7.50 -13.37
CA ALA A 63 -54.25 6.99 -12.54
C ALA A 63 -53.73 6.78 -11.11
N ALA A 64 -54.45 7.40 -10.17
CA ALA A 64 -54.25 7.32 -8.75
C ALA A 64 -54.28 5.87 -8.25
N GLY A 65 -53.28 5.50 -7.45
CA GLY A 65 -53.21 4.25 -6.71
C GLY A 65 -52.19 4.40 -5.59
N ALA A 66 -52.68 4.48 -4.37
CA ALA A 66 -51.92 4.75 -3.16
C ALA A 66 -50.81 3.73 -2.91
N CYS A 67 -49.59 4.22 -2.64
CA CYS A 67 -48.57 3.50 -1.88
C CYS A 67 -48.51 4.13 -0.48
N PRO A 68 -48.51 3.35 0.61
CA PRO A 68 -48.53 3.89 1.95
C PRO A 68 -47.21 4.60 2.26
N ALA A 69 -47.32 5.80 2.81
CA ALA A 69 -46.21 6.60 3.28
C ALA A 69 -45.38 5.82 4.31
N LEU A 70 -44.14 5.50 3.96
CA LEU A 70 -43.08 5.35 4.95
C LEU A 70 -42.58 6.76 5.30
N PRO A 71 -42.29 7.05 6.58
CA PRO A 71 -41.97 8.41 7.00
C PRO A 71 -40.66 8.85 6.33
N VAL A 72 -40.74 9.98 5.63
CA VAL A 72 -39.58 10.76 5.22
C VAL A 72 -38.90 11.23 6.50
N VAL A 73 -37.86 10.49 6.92
CA VAL A 73 -36.93 10.97 7.94
C VAL A 73 -36.12 12.06 7.27
N ALA A 74 -36.41 13.31 7.63
CA ALA A 74 -35.65 14.48 7.23
C ALA A 74 -34.17 14.22 7.52
N ALA A 75 -33.33 14.32 6.47
CA ALA A 75 -31.90 14.25 6.59
C ALA A 75 -31.42 15.41 7.48
N GLY A 76 -31.09 15.08 8.73
CA GLY A 76 -30.32 15.96 9.59
C GLY A 76 -28.89 16.12 9.06
N PRO A 77 -28.14 17.14 9.55
CA PRO A 77 -26.76 17.34 9.15
C PRO A 77 -25.95 16.08 9.44
N VAL A 78 -25.24 15.60 8.41
CA VAL A 78 -24.38 14.43 8.45
C VAL A 78 -23.40 14.58 9.62
N SER A 79 -23.54 13.72 10.63
CA SER A 79 -22.59 13.62 11.72
C SER A 79 -21.25 13.16 11.14
N TRP A 80 -20.28 14.07 11.09
CA TRP A 80 -18.90 13.78 10.67
C TRP A 80 -18.16 12.85 11.65
N PHE A 81 -18.80 12.45 12.76
CA PHE A 81 -18.28 11.52 13.75
C PHE A 81 -19.19 10.29 13.82
N SER A 82 -18.93 9.30 12.96
CA SER A 82 -19.34 7.92 13.16
C SER A 82 -18.15 7.04 12.84
N SER A 83 -17.40 6.70 13.88
CA SER A 83 -16.20 5.87 13.84
C SER A 83 -16.47 4.37 13.62
N ASP A 84 -17.73 3.97 13.36
CA ASP A 84 -18.12 2.56 13.20
C ASP A 84 -18.77 2.21 11.84
N GLY A 85 -18.89 3.18 10.91
CA GLY A 85 -19.57 3.00 9.62
C GLY A 85 -18.69 3.12 8.37
N GLN A 86 -17.36 3.19 8.51
CA GLN A 86 -16.48 3.39 7.36
C GLN A 86 -16.47 2.13 6.48
N ARG A 87 -17.15 2.18 5.32
CA ARG A 87 -17.01 1.17 4.27
C ARG A 87 -15.53 1.03 3.91
N GLY A 88 -14.96 -0.11 4.27
CA GLY A 88 -13.56 -0.43 4.04
C GLY A 88 -13.40 -1.35 2.84
N PHE A 89 -12.15 -1.58 2.42
CA PHE A 89 -11.86 -2.57 1.39
C PHE A 89 -12.38 -3.97 1.75
N TRP A 90 -12.54 -4.27 3.04
CA TRP A 90 -13.16 -5.50 3.52
C TRP A 90 -14.60 -5.69 3.00
N ASP A 91 -15.41 -4.63 2.92
CA ASP A 91 -16.79 -4.72 2.41
C ASP A 91 -16.81 -5.11 0.92
N TYR A 92 -15.81 -4.63 0.16
CA TYR A 92 -15.59 -5.07 -1.22
C TYR A 92 -15.16 -6.54 -1.28
N ILE A 93 -14.16 -6.94 -0.49
CA ILE A 93 -13.67 -8.32 -0.43
C ILE A 93 -14.79 -9.28 -0.07
N ARG A 94 -15.57 -8.97 0.96
CA ARG A 94 -16.73 -9.76 1.40
C ARG A 94 -17.67 -10.07 0.24
N LEU A 95 -18.00 -9.06 -0.58
CA LEU A 95 -18.94 -9.23 -1.68
C LEU A 95 -18.30 -9.89 -2.89
N ALA A 96 -17.11 -9.44 -3.30
CA ALA A 96 -16.45 -9.87 -4.53
C ALA A 96 -15.84 -11.27 -4.42
N CYS A 97 -15.34 -11.64 -3.24
CA CYS A 97 -14.74 -12.94 -2.97
C CYS A 97 -15.73 -14.02 -2.51
N SER A 98 -17.02 -13.68 -2.32
CA SER A 98 -18.06 -14.64 -1.93
C SER A 98 -18.20 -15.84 -2.89
N LYS A 99 -17.79 -15.66 -4.15
CA LYS A 99 -17.81 -16.68 -5.20
C LYS A 99 -16.59 -17.61 -5.19
N VAL A 100 -15.56 -17.32 -4.38
CA VAL A 100 -14.38 -18.18 -4.26
C VAL A 100 -14.78 -19.44 -3.48
N PRO A 101 -14.54 -20.65 -4.00
CA PRO A 101 -14.93 -21.89 -3.31
C PRO A 101 -14.13 -22.05 -2.02
N ASN A 102 -14.76 -22.54 -0.95
CA ASN A 102 -14.14 -22.75 0.36
C ASN A 102 -13.38 -21.51 0.87
N ASN A 103 -14.01 -20.33 0.78
CA ASN A 103 -13.39 -19.10 1.25
C ASN A 103 -13.49 -18.92 2.77
N CYS A 104 -12.62 -18.06 3.31
CA CYS A 104 -12.58 -17.72 4.73
C CYS A 104 -13.48 -16.53 5.14
N VAL A 105 -14.29 -15.98 4.22
CA VAL A 105 -15.04 -14.72 4.44
C VAL A 105 -16.02 -14.86 5.62
N SER A 106 -16.85 -15.90 5.62
CA SER A 106 -17.82 -16.14 6.70
C SER A 106 -17.15 -16.43 8.03
N SER A 107 -16.01 -17.13 8.04
CA SER A 107 -15.24 -17.40 9.26
C SER A 107 -14.74 -16.11 9.90
N ILE A 108 -14.24 -15.16 9.09
CA ILE A 108 -13.76 -13.86 9.56
C ILE A 108 -14.91 -12.96 10.01
N GLU A 109 -16.07 -13.01 9.34
CA GLU A 109 -17.26 -12.25 9.74
C GLU A 109 -17.72 -12.56 11.16
N ASN A 110 -17.62 -13.84 11.55
CA ASN A 110 -18.08 -14.38 12.82
C ASN A 110 -17.04 -14.30 13.95
N MET A 111 -15.87 -13.71 13.72
CA MET A 111 -14.87 -13.53 14.77
C MET A 111 -15.31 -12.46 15.79
N GLU A 112 -15.52 -12.86 17.04
CA GLU A 112 -15.98 -11.96 18.11
C GLU A 112 -14.91 -10.96 18.58
N ASN A 113 -13.63 -11.30 18.43
CA ASN A 113 -12.50 -10.47 18.84
C ASN A 113 -12.10 -9.41 17.79
N ILE A 114 -12.79 -9.36 16.64
CA ILE A 114 -12.47 -8.46 15.52
C ILE A 114 -13.77 -7.81 15.01
N SER A 115 -14.11 -6.63 15.54
CA SER A 115 -15.37 -5.96 15.22
C SER A 115 -15.29 -5.02 14.00
N THR A 116 -14.16 -4.31 13.81
CA THR A 116 -14.05 -3.25 12.79
C THR A 116 -13.82 -3.81 11.38
N SER A 117 -14.37 -3.14 10.35
CA SER A 117 -14.19 -3.52 8.92
C SER A 117 -12.70 -3.59 8.55
N ARG A 118 -11.90 -2.66 9.09
CA ARG A 118 -10.44 -2.65 8.91
C ARG A 118 -9.76 -3.87 9.51
N ALA A 119 -10.08 -4.19 10.76
CA ALA A 119 -9.47 -5.33 11.45
C ALA A 119 -9.86 -6.66 10.78
N LYS A 120 -11.10 -6.77 10.26
CA LYS A 120 -11.54 -7.90 9.43
C LYS A 120 -10.76 -7.99 8.12
N GLY A 121 -10.55 -6.87 7.43
CA GLY A 121 -9.72 -6.81 6.23
C GLY A 121 -8.27 -7.26 6.48
N ARG A 122 -7.67 -6.84 7.60
CA ARG A 122 -6.32 -7.29 8.00
C ARG A 122 -6.27 -8.77 8.37
N ALA A 123 -7.35 -9.31 8.96
CA ALA A 123 -7.47 -10.73 9.29
C ALA A 123 -7.55 -11.56 8.02
N TRP A 124 -8.33 -11.07 7.06
CA TRP A 124 -8.44 -11.68 5.75
C TRP A 124 -7.10 -11.74 5.01
N ILE A 125 -6.29 -10.68 5.03
CA ILE A 125 -4.96 -10.72 4.40
C ILE A 125 -4.13 -11.87 4.97
N ARG A 126 -4.11 -12.03 6.30
CA ARG A 126 -3.37 -13.10 6.98
C ARG A 126 -3.88 -14.49 6.61
N VAL A 127 -5.20 -14.70 6.70
CA VAL A 127 -5.80 -16.01 6.41
C VAL A 127 -5.62 -16.37 4.92
N ALA A 128 -5.83 -15.43 4.00
CA ALA A 128 -5.67 -15.67 2.56
C ALA A 128 -4.22 -16.01 2.17
N LEU A 129 -3.23 -15.45 2.89
CA LEU A 129 -1.81 -15.79 2.72
C LEU A 129 -1.48 -17.16 3.30
N MET A 130 -1.98 -17.49 4.50
CA MET A 130 -1.81 -18.82 5.11
C MET A 130 -2.46 -19.92 4.27
N GLU A 131 -3.62 -19.65 3.67
CA GLU A 131 -4.26 -20.56 2.71
C GLU A 131 -3.51 -20.66 1.38
N LYS A 132 -2.52 -19.80 1.12
CA LYS A 132 -1.77 -19.67 -0.15
C LYS A 132 -2.66 -19.30 -1.34
N ARG A 133 -3.76 -18.59 -1.09
CA ARG A 133 -4.83 -18.29 -2.08
C ARG A 133 -5.02 -16.80 -2.37
N MET A 134 -4.13 -15.94 -1.89
CA MET A 134 -4.21 -14.48 -2.10
C MET A 134 -4.45 -14.08 -3.57
N SER A 135 -3.69 -14.67 -4.51
CA SER A 135 -3.85 -14.37 -5.95
C SER A 135 -5.20 -14.82 -6.51
N GLU A 136 -5.73 -15.96 -6.06
CA GLU A 136 -7.04 -16.49 -6.47
C GLU A 136 -8.18 -15.57 -6.02
N TYR A 137 -8.12 -15.09 -4.77
CA TYR A 137 -9.08 -14.14 -4.24
C TYR A 137 -9.10 -12.83 -5.06
N ILE A 138 -7.94 -12.21 -5.26
CA ILE A 138 -7.85 -10.94 -5.99
C ILE A 138 -8.27 -11.13 -7.46
N SER A 139 -7.84 -12.22 -8.10
CA SER A 139 -8.25 -12.54 -9.47
C SER A 139 -9.76 -12.71 -9.60
N THR A 140 -10.40 -13.42 -8.67
CA THR A 140 -11.86 -13.60 -8.67
C THR A 140 -12.60 -12.30 -8.42
N ALA A 141 -12.10 -11.46 -7.52
CA ALA A 141 -12.68 -10.16 -7.23
C ALA A 141 -12.64 -9.23 -8.46
N LEU A 142 -11.50 -9.19 -9.17
CA LEU A 142 -11.32 -8.37 -10.37
C LEU A 142 -12.16 -8.85 -11.58
N ARG A 143 -12.54 -10.13 -11.63
CA ARG A 143 -13.46 -10.65 -12.65
C ARG A 143 -14.88 -10.10 -12.50
N ASP A 144 -15.31 -9.76 -11.28
CA ASP A 144 -16.59 -9.12 -11.03
C ASP A 144 -16.49 -7.59 -11.19
N THR A 145 -16.23 -7.15 -12.42
CA THR A 145 -16.02 -5.73 -12.75
C THR A 145 -17.19 -4.84 -12.34
N ARG A 146 -18.41 -5.38 -12.34
CA ARG A 146 -19.61 -4.66 -11.87
C ARG A 146 -19.51 -4.34 -10.38
N THR A 147 -19.10 -5.30 -9.57
CA THR A 147 -18.90 -5.10 -8.13
C THR A 147 -17.71 -4.18 -7.89
N THR A 148 -16.56 -4.40 -8.53
CA THR A 148 -15.38 -3.53 -8.37
C THR A 148 -15.69 -2.06 -8.70
N ARG A 149 -16.40 -1.77 -9.80
CA ARG A 149 -16.77 -0.38 -10.16
C ARG A 149 -17.73 0.30 -9.16
N ARG A 150 -18.48 -0.47 -8.37
CA ARG A 150 -19.35 0.08 -7.30
C ARG A 150 -18.54 0.59 -6.11
N PHE A 151 -17.40 -0.02 -5.83
CA PHE A 151 -16.57 0.29 -4.66
C PHE A 151 -15.39 1.21 -4.94
N TYR A 152 -14.97 1.35 -6.20
CA TYR A 152 -13.80 2.18 -6.57
C TYR A 152 -14.18 3.34 -7.49
N ASP A 153 -13.53 4.48 -7.29
CA ASP A 153 -13.59 5.63 -8.20
C ASP A 153 -12.71 5.44 -9.44
N ASP A 154 -13.01 6.22 -10.48
CA ASP A 154 -12.21 6.22 -11.70
C ASP A 154 -10.74 6.55 -11.40
N GLY A 155 -9.85 5.80 -12.05
CA GLY A 155 -8.41 5.87 -11.81
C GLY A 155 -7.92 5.07 -10.59
N ALA A 156 -8.79 4.31 -9.90
CA ALA A 156 -8.33 3.35 -8.89
C ALA A 156 -7.43 2.27 -9.51
N ILE A 157 -6.39 1.85 -8.78
CA ILE A 157 -5.47 0.78 -9.21
C ILE A 157 -6.24 -0.49 -9.57
N MET A 158 -7.27 -0.83 -8.80
CA MET A 158 -8.12 -2.00 -9.00
C MET A 158 -8.96 -1.97 -10.30
N LEU A 159 -9.07 -0.82 -10.96
CA LEU A 159 -9.81 -0.66 -12.23
C LEU A 159 -8.90 -0.53 -13.45
N ARG A 160 -7.57 -0.55 -13.27
CA ARG A 160 -6.59 -0.34 -14.34
C ARG A 160 -5.73 -1.58 -14.57
N GLU A 161 -4.87 -1.53 -15.59
CA GLU A 161 -3.97 -2.63 -15.98
C GLU A 161 -2.99 -3.01 -14.87
N GLU A 162 -2.66 -2.09 -13.96
CA GLU A 162 -1.81 -2.38 -12.80
C GLU A 162 -2.39 -3.50 -11.91
N SER A 163 -3.72 -3.71 -11.92
CA SER A 163 -4.38 -4.77 -11.16
C SER A 163 -4.05 -6.18 -11.69
N THR A 164 -3.83 -6.34 -13.00
CA THR A 164 -3.45 -7.63 -13.59
C THR A 164 -1.99 -7.96 -13.27
N VAL A 165 -1.12 -6.94 -13.33
CA VAL A 165 0.29 -7.05 -12.91
C VAL A 165 0.38 -7.40 -11.42
N LEU A 166 -0.42 -6.74 -10.57
CA LEU A 166 -0.54 -7.06 -9.15
C LEU A 166 -0.90 -8.53 -8.94
N THR A 167 -1.95 -9.01 -9.62
CA THR A 167 -2.39 -10.40 -9.52
C THR A 167 -1.29 -11.37 -9.92
N GLY A 168 -0.57 -11.10 -11.02
CA GLY A 168 0.58 -11.89 -11.45
C GLY A 168 1.71 -11.94 -10.42
N MET A 169 2.02 -10.82 -9.77
CA MET A 169 3.01 -10.77 -8.70
C MET A 169 2.57 -11.58 -7.46
N LEU A 170 1.28 -11.53 -7.11
CA LEU A 170 0.75 -12.24 -5.95
C LEU A 170 0.78 -13.77 -6.11
N ILE A 171 0.89 -14.31 -7.34
CA ILE A 171 1.02 -15.75 -7.57
C ILE A 171 2.28 -16.31 -6.89
N GLY A 172 3.39 -15.57 -6.91
CA GLY A 172 4.64 -16.02 -6.29
C GLY A 172 4.53 -16.26 -4.79
N LEU A 173 3.57 -15.62 -4.11
CA LEU A 173 3.38 -15.76 -2.66
C LEU A 173 2.90 -17.16 -2.25
N SER A 174 2.36 -17.98 -3.16
CA SER A 174 1.96 -19.35 -2.84
C SER A 174 3.14 -20.27 -2.53
N ALA A 175 4.36 -19.88 -2.90
CA ALA A 175 5.58 -20.61 -2.58
C ALA A 175 6.06 -20.40 -1.13
N ILE A 176 5.52 -19.39 -0.44
CA ILE A 176 5.93 -19.01 0.91
C ILE A 176 4.99 -19.67 1.93
N ASP A 177 5.55 -20.21 3.00
CA ASP A 177 4.79 -20.64 4.17
C ASP A 177 4.63 -19.47 5.16
N PHE A 178 3.39 -19.22 5.59
CA PHE A 178 3.06 -18.18 6.55
C PHE A 178 2.48 -18.79 7.82
N SER A 179 2.84 -18.23 8.98
CA SER A 179 2.35 -18.66 10.29
C SER A 179 1.94 -17.46 11.13
N PHE A 180 0.67 -17.05 11.02
CA PHE A 180 0.14 -15.88 11.72
C PHE A 180 -0.74 -16.23 12.91
N CYS A 181 -0.70 -15.36 13.91
CA CYS A 181 -1.53 -15.45 15.10
C CYS A 181 -2.67 -14.45 15.03
N LEU A 182 -3.90 -14.93 14.76
CA LEU A 182 -5.10 -14.09 14.77
C LEU A 182 -5.57 -13.66 16.18
N LYS A 183 -4.88 -14.13 17.23
CA LYS A 183 -5.22 -13.91 18.63
C LYS A 183 -4.34 -12.79 19.21
N GLY A 184 -4.73 -11.53 19.00
CA GLY A 184 -4.07 -10.36 19.60
C GLY A 184 -4.72 -9.03 19.21
N GLU A 185 -4.59 -8.01 20.08
CA GLU A 185 -5.17 -6.65 19.93
C GLU A 185 -4.62 -5.84 18.73
N VAL A 186 -3.66 -6.38 17.96
CA VAL A 186 -2.90 -5.64 16.94
C VAL A 186 -3.71 -5.36 15.66
N MET A 187 -4.84 -6.06 15.47
CA MET A 187 -5.63 -5.99 14.23
C MET A 187 -6.39 -4.67 14.07
N ASP A 188 -6.82 -4.07 15.18
CA ASP A 188 -7.56 -2.80 15.20
C ASP A 188 -6.64 -1.58 15.31
N GLY A 189 -5.31 -1.75 15.15
CA GLY A 189 -4.33 -0.67 15.25
C GLY A 189 -4.84 0.59 14.57
N LYS A 190 -5.24 1.58 15.38
CA LYS A 190 -5.95 2.82 14.97
C LYS A 190 -5.11 3.67 14.02
N THR A 191 -3.82 3.35 13.91
CA THR A 191 -2.88 3.95 12.99
C THR A 191 -2.75 3.12 11.70
N PRO A 192 -2.80 3.76 10.51
CA PRO A 192 -2.38 3.09 9.29
C PRO A 192 -0.93 2.64 9.45
N VAL A 193 -0.62 1.40 9.06
CA VAL A 193 0.77 0.92 9.06
C VAL A 193 1.54 1.80 8.07
N VAL A 194 2.59 2.46 8.56
CA VAL A 194 3.45 3.32 7.72
C VAL A 194 4.28 2.41 6.83
N ILE A 195 4.18 2.61 5.52
CA ILE A 195 5.00 1.88 4.54
C ILE A 195 6.42 2.42 4.62
N ASP A 196 7.38 1.53 4.89
CA ASP A 196 8.80 1.86 4.78
C ASP A 196 9.25 1.71 3.33
N TYR A 197 9.56 2.85 2.70
CA TYR A 197 10.06 2.88 1.33
C TYR A 197 11.57 2.69 1.23
N THR A 198 12.31 2.78 2.34
CA THR A 198 13.78 2.63 2.38
C THR A 198 14.31 1.43 1.60
N PRO A 199 13.75 0.20 1.72
CA PRO A 199 14.22 -0.94 0.92
C PRO A 199 13.98 -0.78 -0.60
N TYR A 200 13.05 0.06 -1.01
CA TYR A 200 12.67 0.30 -2.42
C TYR A 200 13.36 1.52 -3.03
N LEU A 201 13.94 2.37 -2.20
CA LEU A 201 14.69 3.56 -2.62
C LEU A 201 16.16 3.24 -2.98
N LYS A 202 16.58 1.96 -2.90
CA LYS A 202 17.86 1.50 -3.44
C LYS A 202 17.83 1.61 -4.96
N PHE A 203 18.40 2.70 -5.47
CA PHE A 203 18.62 2.92 -6.89
C PHE A 203 19.40 1.76 -7.50
N THR A 204 18.70 0.90 -8.24
CA THR A 204 19.29 -0.22 -8.98
C THR A 204 19.83 0.34 -10.30
N GLN A 205 21.10 0.74 -10.30
CA GLN A 205 21.85 0.81 -11.56
C GLN A 205 22.12 -0.65 -11.94
N SER A 206 21.56 -1.10 -13.07
CA SER A 206 21.72 -2.44 -13.62
C SER A 206 23.22 -2.81 -13.71
N TYR A 207 23.70 -3.65 -12.80
CA TYR A 207 25.05 -4.24 -12.90
C TYR A 207 25.06 -5.55 -13.71
N ASP A 208 23.89 -6.05 -14.15
CA ASP A 208 23.75 -7.38 -14.75
C ASP A 208 23.96 -7.47 -16.26
N TYR A 209 24.37 -6.40 -16.95
CA TYR A 209 24.53 -6.46 -18.41
C TYR A 209 25.97 -6.48 -18.93
N LEU A 210 27.02 -6.43 -18.09
CA LEU A 210 28.40 -6.30 -18.60
C LEU A 210 29.50 -7.03 -17.82
N SER A 211 29.22 -8.06 -17.01
CA SER A 211 30.29 -8.73 -16.25
C SER A 211 30.04 -10.20 -15.90
N GLU A 212 29.79 -11.09 -16.88
CA GLU A 212 29.97 -12.54 -16.65
C GLU A 212 30.52 -13.36 -17.83
N GLU A 213 30.73 -12.78 -19.03
CA GLU A 213 31.12 -13.60 -20.20
C GLU A 213 32.64 -13.77 -20.42
N GLU A 214 33.51 -12.99 -19.77
CA GLU A 214 34.95 -13.01 -20.07
C GLU A 214 35.85 -13.64 -18.98
N GLU A 215 35.31 -14.01 -17.81
CA GLU A 215 36.09 -14.62 -16.71
C GLU A 215 36.08 -16.16 -16.74
N ARG A 216 35.32 -16.79 -17.64
CA ARG A 216 35.31 -18.26 -17.79
C ARG A 216 36.44 -18.83 -18.66
N GLY A 217 37.33 -18.00 -19.20
CA GLY A 217 38.32 -18.41 -20.20
C GLY A 217 39.74 -18.70 -19.70
N SER A 218 40.07 -18.54 -18.42
CA SER A 218 41.48 -18.58 -17.98
C SER A 218 41.74 -19.46 -16.76
N VAL A 219 41.17 -20.66 -16.74
CA VAL A 219 41.48 -21.69 -15.75
C VAL A 219 41.71 -23.05 -16.41
N GLU A 220 42.66 -23.12 -17.34
CA GLU A 220 43.25 -24.41 -17.71
C GLU A 220 44.71 -24.21 -18.12
N SER A 221 45.60 -24.46 -17.16
CA SER A 221 46.99 -24.80 -17.49
C SER A 221 47.59 -25.61 -16.34
N SER A 222 47.30 -26.91 -16.35
CA SER A 222 48.10 -27.92 -15.67
C SER A 222 48.33 -29.11 -16.61
N THR A 223 49.59 -29.24 -17.03
CA THR A 223 50.36 -30.48 -17.26
C THR A 223 49.80 -31.55 -18.21
N SER A 224 50.35 -31.60 -19.44
CA SER A 224 50.95 -32.84 -19.98
C SER A 224 51.71 -32.57 -21.28
N GLU A 225 52.76 -33.37 -21.48
CA GLU A 225 53.76 -33.32 -22.53
C GLU A 225 53.27 -33.85 -23.89
N ASP A 226 54.03 -33.50 -24.94
CA ASP A 226 54.24 -34.21 -26.22
C ASP A 226 53.61 -33.67 -27.53
N SER A 227 54.48 -32.98 -28.29
CA SER A 227 54.67 -32.93 -29.76
C SER A 227 53.52 -32.59 -30.73
N SER A 228 53.58 -31.39 -31.33
CA SER A 228 53.86 -31.17 -32.78
C SER A 228 53.86 -29.67 -33.15
N PRO A 229 54.74 -29.18 -34.06
CA PRO A 229 54.91 -27.76 -34.35
C PRO A 229 54.30 -27.34 -35.71
N GLU A 230 53.72 -26.13 -35.77
CA GLU A 230 53.65 -25.20 -36.94
C GLU A 230 52.53 -24.16 -36.72
N HIS A 231 52.81 -22.95 -36.23
CA HIS A 231 53.22 -21.71 -36.95
C HIS A 231 52.08 -20.65 -36.86
N PRO A 232 52.25 -19.39 -37.34
CA PRO A 232 52.62 -18.16 -36.63
C PRO A 232 51.51 -17.09 -36.44
N TYR A 233 51.83 -16.09 -35.60
CA TYR A 233 51.17 -14.78 -35.39
C TYR A 233 49.96 -14.75 -34.47
N LEU A 234 50.23 -14.63 -33.16
CA LEU A 234 49.32 -13.94 -32.24
C LEU A 234 49.93 -12.55 -31.96
N PRO A 235 49.27 -11.45 -32.37
CA PRO A 235 49.60 -10.12 -31.88
C PRO A 235 49.62 -10.12 -30.35
N LEU A 236 50.77 -9.83 -29.76
CA LEU A 236 50.85 -9.45 -28.35
C LEU A 236 50.01 -8.18 -28.18
N VAL A 237 48.73 -8.33 -27.87
CA VAL A 237 48.04 -7.32 -27.06
C VAL A 237 48.65 -7.49 -25.68
N THR A 238 49.67 -6.68 -25.39
CA THR A 238 50.40 -6.71 -24.12
C THR A 238 49.43 -6.46 -22.97
N ASP A 239 49.59 -7.19 -21.85
CA ASP A 239 48.82 -7.05 -20.61
C ASP A 239 48.67 -5.59 -20.09
N GLU A 240 49.55 -4.69 -20.51
CA GLU A 240 49.49 -3.23 -20.30
C GLU A 240 48.15 -2.60 -20.74
N ASP A 241 47.63 -2.95 -21.92
CA ASP A 241 46.36 -2.38 -22.42
C ASP A 241 45.15 -2.89 -21.63
N SER A 242 45.23 -4.09 -21.06
CA SER A 242 44.20 -4.67 -20.19
C SER A 242 44.09 -3.90 -18.88
N TRP A 243 45.23 -3.62 -18.23
CA TRP A 243 45.27 -2.84 -16.99
C TRP A 243 44.88 -1.38 -17.19
N TYR A 244 45.32 -0.74 -18.28
CA TYR A 244 44.93 0.63 -18.60
C TYR A 244 43.41 0.76 -18.81
N ASN A 245 42.81 -0.19 -19.51
CA ASN A 245 41.36 -0.23 -19.71
C ASN A 245 40.59 -0.53 -18.41
N LYS A 246 41.10 -1.42 -17.56
CA LYS A 246 40.54 -1.68 -16.21
C LYS A 246 40.61 -0.43 -15.32
N TRP A 247 41.75 0.27 -15.32
CA TRP A 247 41.92 1.52 -14.58
C TRP A 247 40.99 2.62 -15.09
N ARG A 248 40.87 2.81 -16.41
CA ARG A 248 39.93 3.79 -17.00
C ARG A 248 38.48 3.50 -16.63
N LYS A 249 38.07 2.23 -16.63
CA LYS A 249 36.73 1.81 -16.18
C LYS A 249 36.53 2.11 -14.70
N MET A 250 37.53 1.84 -13.86
CA MET A 250 37.48 2.15 -12.42
C MET A 250 37.40 3.65 -12.16
N GLU A 251 38.19 4.46 -12.87
CA GLU A 251 38.21 5.92 -12.75
C GLU A 251 36.86 6.54 -13.14
N GLN A 252 36.25 6.06 -14.23
CA GLN A 252 34.90 6.49 -14.61
C GLN A 252 33.85 6.12 -13.55
N LYS A 253 33.94 4.91 -12.98
CA LYS A 253 33.07 4.49 -11.87
C LYS A 253 33.25 5.41 -10.66
N PHE A 254 34.48 5.69 -10.27
CA PHE A 254 34.77 6.57 -9.14
C PHE A 254 34.21 7.97 -9.36
N ARG A 255 34.35 8.53 -10.57
CA ARG A 255 33.82 9.86 -10.90
C ARG A 255 32.30 9.95 -10.76
N ILE A 256 31.58 8.91 -11.19
CA ILE A 256 30.12 8.83 -11.04
C ILE A 256 29.73 8.70 -9.56
N VAL A 257 30.39 7.82 -8.82
CA VAL A 257 30.15 7.63 -7.38
C VAL A 257 30.42 8.93 -6.61
N TYR A 258 31.48 9.66 -6.96
CA TYR A 258 31.81 10.93 -6.32
C TYR A 258 30.76 12.01 -6.58
N ALA A 259 30.27 12.13 -7.82
CA ALA A 259 29.17 13.06 -8.14
C ALA A 259 27.88 12.67 -7.41
N GLN A 260 27.59 11.37 -7.31
CA GLN A 260 26.42 10.85 -6.59
C GLN A 260 26.51 11.12 -5.08
N LYS A 261 27.70 10.94 -4.48
CA LYS A 261 27.94 11.29 -3.08
C LYS A 261 27.60 12.77 -2.84
N GLY A 262 28.10 13.67 -3.69
CA GLY A 262 27.81 15.10 -3.56
C GLY A 262 26.32 15.43 -3.67
N TYR A 263 25.60 14.76 -4.57
CA TYR A 263 24.14 14.92 -4.67
C TYR A 263 23.41 14.48 -3.40
N LEU A 264 23.79 13.33 -2.83
CA LEU A 264 23.18 12.82 -1.60
C LEU A 264 23.49 13.71 -0.38
N GLU A 265 24.71 14.21 -0.27
CA GLU A 265 25.10 15.18 0.77
C GLU A 265 24.24 16.45 0.69
N GLU A 266 24.01 16.98 -0.51
CA GLU A 266 23.15 18.15 -0.71
C GLU A 266 21.67 17.87 -0.41
N LEU A 267 21.18 16.67 -0.74
CA LEU A 267 19.82 16.26 -0.42
C LEU A 267 19.61 16.14 1.10
N VAL A 268 20.57 15.57 1.83
CA VAL A 268 20.54 15.50 3.30
C VAL A 268 20.52 16.91 3.88
N ARG A 269 21.41 17.79 3.40
CA ARG A 269 21.47 19.20 3.83
C ARG A 269 20.13 19.93 3.63
N LEU A 270 19.45 19.68 2.51
CA LEU A 270 18.13 20.25 2.23
C LEU A 270 17.07 19.73 3.21
N ARG A 271 17.09 18.42 3.52
CA ARG A 271 16.14 17.82 4.47
C ARG A 271 16.37 18.33 5.89
N GLU A 272 17.62 18.47 6.32
CA GLU A 272 17.95 19.06 7.61
C GLU A 272 17.46 20.51 7.72
N SER A 273 17.59 21.30 6.64
CA SER A 273 17.05 22.66 6.60
C SER A 273 15.52 22.68 6.72
N GLN A 274 14.82 21.85 5.95
CA GLN A 274 13.35 21.76 5.99
C GLN A 274 12.85 21.33 7.38
N LEU A 275 13.54 20.38 8.00
CA LEU A 275 13.22 19.91 9.34
C LEU A 275 13.38 21.05 10.36
N LYS A 276 14.47 21.82 10.27
CA LYS A 276 14.72 22.98 11.14
C LYS A 276 13.66 24.07 10.99
N ASP A 277 13.21 24.35 9.76
CA ASP A 277 12.14 25.32 9.49
C ASP A 277 10.81 24.87 10.09
N LEU A 278 10.45 23.59 9.92
CA LEU A 278 9.25 23.00 10.51
C LEU A 278 9.31 22.98 12.04
N GLU A 279 10.46 22.69 12.63
CA GLU A 279 10.66 22.76 14.09
C GLU A 279 10.44 24.18 14.63
N ALA A 280 10.95 25.19 13.93
CA ALA A 280 10.75 26.58 14.28
C ALA A 280 9.27 26.99 14.19
N GLU A 281 8.58 26.58 13.13
CA GLU A 281 7.14 26.83 12.97
C GLU A 281 6.32 26.11 14.05
N ASN A 282 6.64 24.86 14.36
CA ASN A 282 5.96 24.09 15.40
C ASN A 282 6.13 24.78 16.77
N LYS A 283 7.33 25.26 17.07
CA LYS A 283 7.60 26.04 18.30
C LYS A 283 6.77 27.33 18.34
N ARG A 284 6.68 28.06 17.21
CA ARG A 284 5.85 29.26 17.09
C ARG A 284 4.36 28.96 17.33
N LEU A 285 3.85 27.88 16.73
CA LEU A 285 2.45 27.47 16.88
C LEU A 285 2.14 27.05 18.32
N LYS A 286 3.06 26.34 19.00
CA LYS A 286 2.93 25.99 20.42
C LYS A 286 2.83 27.23 21.31
N LEU A 287 3.69 28.23 21.09
CA LEU A 287 3.60 29.49 21.84
C LEU A 287 2.27 30.20 21.61
N ARG A 288 1.80 30.26 20.36
CA ARG A 288 0.51 30.88 20.02
C ARG A 288 -0.68 30.13 20.64
N LEU A 289 -0.60 28.80 20.71
CA LEU A 289 -1.62 27.98 21.37
C LEU A 289 -1.69 28.31 22.87
N GLU A 290 -0.54 28.42 23.54
CA GLU A 290 -0.45 28.78 24.96
C GLU A 290 -1.01 30.18 25.21
N GLU A 291 -0.66 31.17 24.38
CA GLU A 291 -1.22 32.53 24.46
C GLU A 291 -2.75 32.54 24.34
N VAL A 292 -3.30 31.82 23.37
CA VAL A 292 -4.75 31.71 23.19
C VAL A 292 -5.42 30.99 24.37
N MET A 293 -4.78 29.97 24.93
CA MET A 293 -5.29 29.27 26.12
C MET A 293 -5.35 30.20 27.33
N VAL A 294 -4.31 30.99 27.59
CA VAL A 294 -4.27 31.96 28.69
C VAL A 294 -5.33 33.04 28.49
N GLN A 295 -5.48 33.55 27.26
CA GLN A 295 -6.48 34.57 26.94
C GLN A 295 -7.90 34.05 27.17
N ASN A 296 -8.20 32.83 26.71
CA ASN A 296 -9.50 32.20 26.89
C ASN A 296 -9.80 31.93 28.39
N GLN A 297 -8.79 31.57 29.18
CA GLN A 297 -8.94 31.45 30.64
C GLN A 297 -9.21 32.79 31.34
N LEU A 298 -8.65 33.90 30.84
CA LEU A 298 -8.93 35.23 31.36
C LEU A 298 -10.37 35.64 31.03
N GLU A 299 -10.75 35.54 29.76
CA GLU A 299 -12.12 35.86 29.29
C GLU A 299 -13.17 35.02 30.03
N LYS A 300 -12.88 33.72 30.26
CA LYS A 300 -13.76 32.86 31.07
C LYS A 300 -13.94 33.40 32.49
N ARG A 301 -12.86 33.83 33.15
CA ARG A 301 -12.93 34.38 34.51
C ARG A 301 -13.68 35.71 34.55
N GLU A 302 -13.49 36.57 33.55
CA GLU A 302 -14.24 37.83 33.43
C GLU A 302 -15.75 37.56 33.27
N LEU A 303 -16.12 36.62 32.40
CA LEU A 303 -17.53 36.22 32.22
C LEU A 303 -18.12 35.60 33.50
N GLU A 304 -17.36 34.76 34.20
CA GLU A 304 -17.76 34.22 35.51
C GLU A 304 -18.00 35.34 36.53
N GLY A 305 -17.16 36.38 36.52
CA GLY A 305 -17.33 37.57 37.36
C GLY A 305 -18.61 38.36 37.03
N VAL A 306 -18.87 38.62 35.75
CA VAL A 306 -20.10 39.30 35.30
C VAL A 306 -21.35 38.51 35.69
N ILE A 307 -21.32 37.18 35.60
CA ILE A 307 -22.44 36.34 36.03
C ILE A 307 -22.72 36.51 37.53
N LEU A 308 -21.68 36.56 38.37
CA LEU A 308 -21.83 36.76 39.82
C LEU A 308 -22.43 38.14 40.14
N GLU A 309 -21.95 39.21 39.48
CA GLU A 309 -22.50 40.55 39.64
C GLU A 309 -23.98 40.63 39.23
N LEU A 310 -24.35 39.99 38.12
CA LEU A 310 -25.74 39.92 37.67
C LEU A 310 -26.64 39.13 38.62
N GLN A 311 -26.11 38.08 39.26
CA GLN A 311 -26.84 37.30 40.26
C GLN A 311 -27.10 38.09 41.55
N GLU A 312 -26.20 39.01 41.95
CA GLU A 312 -26.37 39.85 43.14
C GLU A 312 -27.46 40.93 42.96
N GLN A 313 -27.78 41.30 41.71
CA GLN A 313 -28.80 42.31 41.38
C GLN A 313 -30.24 41.76 41.33
N LEU A 314 -30.42 40.44 41.43
CA LEU A 314 -31.72 39.73 41.40
C LEU A 314 -32.20 39.37 42.82
#